data_AF-A0A9C9KYK3-F1
#
_entry.id   AF-A0A9C9KYK3-F1
#
_cell.length_a   1.000
_cell.length_b   1.000
_cell.length_c   1.000
_cell.angle_alpha   90.00
_cell.angle_beta   90.00
_cell.angle_gamma   90.00
#
_symmetry.space_group_name_H-M   'P 1'
#
loop_
_entity.id
_entity.type
_entity.pdbx_description
1 polymer ?
#
loop_
_entity_poly.entity_id
_entity_poly.type
_entity_poly.pdbx_seq_one_letter_code
_entity_poly.pdbx_strand_id
1 'polypeptide(L)'
;MKNSPDTQNTHLSRPETYTPRPDSSGLADLQKYTAGVINSSSHWGFGKTRLKVNRHKLDNDNWQLTVVNPKTLKTILQAEGHGDTVFANEDNLARMAETLLAQGLTIRTQFND
;
A
#
# COMPACT_ATOMS: atom_id res chain seq x y z
N MET A 1 -5.33 -43.44 -11.07
CA MET A 1 -6.06 -42.24 -11.56
C MET A 1 -6.10 -41.23 -10.41
N LYS A 2 -5.71 -39.98 -10.70
CA LYS A 2 -5.64 -38.83 -9.79
C LYS A 2 -7.03 -38.46 -9.28
N ASN A 3 -7.15 -38.03 -8.02
CA ASN A 3 -8.20 -37.11 -7.57
C ASN A 3 -7.55 -36.11 -6.60
N SER A 4 -7.23 -34.92 -7.10
CA SER A 4 -6.88 -33.76 -6.28
C SER A 4 -8.17 -33.02 -5.95
N PRO A 5 -8.43 -32.59 -4.70
CA PRO A 5 -9.55 -31.70 -4.43
C PRO A 5 -9.22 -30.28 -4.88
N ASP A 6 -10.12 -29.74 -5.72
CA ASP A 6 -10.18 -28.34 -6.13
C ASP A 6 -10.17 -27.43 -4.89
N THR A 7 -9.11 -26.65 -4.75
CA THR A 7 -9.08 -25.55 -3.77
C THR A 7 -9.57 -24.30 -4.47
N GLN A 8 -10.87 -24.01 -4.32
CA GLN A 8 -11.46 -22.76 -4.77
C GLN A 8 -10.86 -21.61 -3.95
N ASN A 9 -10.00 -20.82 -4.59
CA ASN A 9 -9.48 -19.57 -4.04
C ASN A 9 -10.59 -18.50 -4.06
N THR A 10 -11.39 -18.44 -2.99
CA THR A 10 -12.25 -17.29 -2.72
C THR A 10 -11.41 -16.17 -2.12
N HIS A 11 -10.73 -15.42 -3.00
CA HIS A 11 -9.98 -14.23 -2.62
C HIS A 11 -10.96 -13.11 -2.23
N LEU A 12 -11.43 -13.10 -0.97
CA LEU A 12 -12.20 -11.99 -0.43
C LEU A 12 -11.26 -10.83 -0.09
N SER A 13 -11.46 -9.73 -0.80
CA SER A 13 -10.82 -8.43 -0.59
C SER A 13 -11.35 -7.73 0.68
N ARG A 14 -11.26 -8.39 1.84
CA ARG A 14 -11.66 -7.82 3.13
C ARG A 14 -10.55 -8.15 4.13
N PRO A 15 -10.00 -7.17 4.87
CA PRO A 15 -9.05 -7.49 5.93
C PRO A 15 -9.78 -8.39 6.93
N GLU A 16 -9.34 -9.64 7.05
CA GLU A 16 -9.91 -10.56 8.02
C GLU A 16 -9.63 -10.01 9.42
N THR A 17 -10.68 -9.82 10.21
CA THR A 17 -10.52 -9.43 11.62
C THR A 17 -9.92 -10.63 12.37
N TYR A 18 -8.76 -10.44 13.01
CA TYR A 18 -8.19 -11.46 13.88
C TYR A 18 -9.21 -11.90 14.93
N THR A 19 -9.56 -13.17 14.92
CA THR A 19 -10.40 -13.81 15.94
C THR A 19 -9.50 -14.74 16.77
N PRO A 20 -9.21 -14.40 18.04
CA PRO A 20 -8.36 -15.23 18.88
C PRO A 20 -9.00 -16.60 19.08
N ARG A 21 -8.22 -17.68 18.93
CA ARG A 21 -8.67 -19.01 19.35
C ARG A 21 -8.61 -19.11 20.89
N PRO A 22 -9.54 -19.85 21.53
CA PRO A 22 -9.62 -19.93 22.98
C PRO A 22 -8.41 -20.60 23.67
N ASP A 23 -7.51 -21.22 22.90
CA ASP A 23 -6.26 -21.84 23.33
C ASP A 23 -4.99 -21.03 22.96
N SER A 24 -5.16 -19.81 22.46
CA SER A 24 -4.06 -18.95 22.00
C SER A 24 -3.43 -18.12 23.11
N SER A 25 -2.10 -18.05 23.15
CA SER A 25 -1.38 -17.01 23.91
C SER A 25 -1.54 -15.71 23.13
N GLY A 26 -2.68 -15.04 23.31
CA GLY A 26 -3.23 -14.04 22.39
C GLY A 26 -2.25 -13.00 21.84
N LEU A 27 -1.18 -12.63 22.56
CA LEU A 27 -0.13 -11.73 22.07
C LEU A 27 0.85 -12.38 21.07
N ALA A 28 1.28 -13.61 21.30
CA ALA A 28 2.21 -14.29 20.40
C ALA A 28 1.52 -14.69 19.09
N ASP A 29 0.26 -15.06 19.15
CA ASP A 29 -0.52 -15.41 17.96
C ASP A 29 -1.00 -14.16 17.22
N LEU A 30 -1.24 -13.03 17.91
CA LEU A 30 -1.41 -11.72 17.28
C LEU A 30 -0.13 -11.28 16.59
N GLN A 31 1.05 -11.40 17.22
CA GLN A 31 2.33 -11.09 16.57
C GLN A 31 2.58 -11.96 15.34
N LYS A 32 2.33 -13.27 15.41
CA LYS A 32 2.47 -14.18 14.26
C LYS A 32 1.45 -13.86 13.16
N TYR A 33 0.22 -13.51 13.52
CA TYR A 33 -0.79 -13.09 12.57
C TYR A 33 -0.41 -11.77 11.89
N THR A 34 0.01 -10.75 12.66
CA THR A 34 0.48 -9.47 12.12
C THR A 34 1.70 -9.65 11.25
N ALA A 35 2.69 -10.44 11.67
CA ALA A 35 3.84 -10.79 10.84
C ALA A 35 3.42 -11.58 9.59
N GLY A 36 2.44 -12.47 9.71
CA GLY A 36 1.85 -13.23 8.62
C GLY A 36 1.11 -12.34 7.62
N VAL A 37 0.34 -11.35 8.07
CA VAL A 37 -0.33 -10.36 7.23
C VAL A 37 0.69 -9.45 6.57
N ILE A 38 1.68 -8.94 7.30
CA ILE A 38 2.75 -8.11 6.73
C ILE A 38 3.56 -8.89 5.68
N ASN A 39 3.88 -10.16 5.94
CA ASN A 39 4.67 -10.99 5.01
C ASN A 39 3.84 -11.57 3.86
N SER A 40 2.53 -11.80 4.03
CA SER A 40 1.63 -12.26 2.95
C SER A 40 1.14 -11.11 2.08
N SER A 41 1.03 -9.90 2.65
CA SER A 41 0.75 -8.67 1.92
C SER A 41 2.05 -8.03 1.43
N SER A 42 2.61 -8.63 0.37
CA SER A 42 3.52 -7.93 -0.57
C SER A 42 2.87 -6.67 -1.23
N HIS A 43 1.76 -6.17 -0.69
CA HIS A 43 0.86 -5.16 -1.24
C HIS A 43 0.89 -3.84 -0.48
N TRP A 44 1.76 -3.67 0.52
CA TRP A 44 1.79 -2.43 1.28
C TRP A 44 2.28 -1.27 0.41
N GLY A 45 1.54 -0.16 0.41
CA GLY A 45 1.92 1.04 -0.32
C GLY A 45 2.06 0.79 -1.82
N PHE A 46 3.20 1.19 -2.37
CA PHE A 46 3.51 1.06 -3.79
C PHE A 46 4.20 -0.27 -4.16
N GLY A 47 4.17 -1.28 -3.29
CA GLY A 47 4.91 -2.54 -3.49
C GLY A 47 4.54 -3.35 -4.74
N LYS A 48 3.30 -3.22 -5.26
CA LYS A 48 2.84 -3.90 -6.50
C LYS A 48 2.37 -2.97 -7.61
N THR A 49 2.44 -1.65 -7.41
CA THR A 49 2.00 -0.73 -8.45
C THR A 49 2.92 -0.83 -9.66
N ARG A 50 2.36 -0.59 -10.85
CA ARG A 50 3.16 -0.37 -12.07
C ARG A 50 3.64 1.09 -12.18
N LEU A 51 3.29 1.92 -11.21
CA LEU A 51 3.67 3.32 -11.15
C LEU A 51 5.08 3.47 -10.58
N LYS A 52 5.82 4.43 -11.12
CA LYS A 52 7.14 4.80 -10.60
C LYS A 52 6.94 5.73 -9.42
N VAL A 53 7.54 5.40 -8.28
CA VAL A 53 7.44 6.21 -7.06
C VAL A 53 8.80 6.74 -6.66
N ASN A 54 8.90 8.07 -6.57
CA ASN A 54 10.08 8.76 -6.09
C ASN A 54 9.78 9.34 -4.71
N ARG A 55 10.67 9.09 -3.75
CA ARG A 55 10.63 9.66 -2.40
C ARG A 55 11.83 10.60 -2.28
N HIS A 56 11.58 11.88 -2.04
CA HIS A 56 12.60 12.90 -1.93
C HIS A 56 12.49 13.58 -0.58
N LYS A 57 13.60 13.64 0.17
CA LYS A 57 13.67 14.35 1.44
C LYS A 57 13.89 15.84 1.15
N LEU A 58 13.02 16.70 1.65
CA LEU A 58 13.11 18.16 1.43
C LEU A 58 13.90 18.84 2.55
N ASP A 59 13.61 18.49 3.79
CA ASP A 59 14.32 18.95 4.98
C ASP A 59 14.40 17.82 6.02
N ASN A 60 14.76 18.12 7.27
CA ASN A 60 14.92 17.12 8.32
C ASN A 60 13.68 16.25 8.53
N ASP A 61 12.50 16.85 8.40
CA ASP A 61 11.21 16.32 8.81
C ASP A 61 10.27 16.09 7.63
N ASN A 62 10.42 16.84 6.54
CA ASN A 62 9.53 16.82 5.38
C ASN A 62 10.04 15.94 4.25
N TRP A 63 9.11 15.20 3.68
CA TRP A 63 9.30 14.31 2.55
C TRP A 63 8.27 14.60 1.48
N GLN A 64 8.74 14.54 0.24
CA GLN A 64 7.92 14.59 -0.94
C GLN A 64 7.83 13.20 -1.58
N LEU A 65 6.61 12.77 -1.83
CA LEU A 65 6.28 11.56 -2.56
C LEU A 65 5.73 11.95 -3.93
N THR A 66 6.39 11.50 -4.99
CA THR A 66 5.95 11.71 -6.38
C THR A 66 5.68 10.39 -7.06
N VAL A 67 4.46 10.23 -7.57
CA VAL A 67 3.99 9.04 -8.30
C VAL A 67 3.81 9.37 -9.77
N VAL A 68 4.50 8.63 -10.63
CA VAL A 68 4.59 8.88 -12.07
C VAL A 68 4.14 7.64 -12.84
N ASN A 69 3.35 7.85 -13.90
CA ASN A 69 3.09 6.79 -14.87
C ASN A 69 4.35 6.58 -15.74
N PRO A 70 5.02 5.42 -15.69
CA PRO A 70 6.24 5.20 -16.48
C PRO A 70 5.99 5.17 -18.00
N LYS A 71 4.74 4.91 -18.44
CA LYS A 71 4.40 4.87 -19.87
C LYS A 71 4.21 6.26 -20.47
N THR A 72 3.59 7.16 -19.71
CA THR A 72 3.24 8.52 -20.20
C THR A 72 4.16 9.60 -19.63
N LEU A 73 5.00 9.25 -18.66
CA LEU A 73 5.86 10.16 -17.89
C LEU A 73 5.10 11.27 -17.15
N LYS A 74 3.77 11.16 -17.04
CA LYS A 74 2.94 12.12 -16.31
C LYS A 74 2.94 11.81 -14.82
N THR A 75 3.15 12.84 -14.01
CA THR A 75 2.90 12.79 -12.56
C THR A 75 1.41 12.67 -12.31
N ILE A 76 1.03 11.62 -11.57
CA ILE A 76 -0.35 11.30 -11.19
C ILE A 76 -0.68 11.89 -9.83
N LEU A 77 0.24 11.70 -8.87
CA LEU A 77 0.09 12.14 -7.50
C LEU A 77 1.41 12.75 -7.02
N GLN A 78 1.34 13.90 -6.38
CA GLN A 78 2.45 14.50 -5.66
C GLN A 78 1.95 14.94 -4.29
N ALA A 79 2.58 14.43 -3.24
CA ALA A 79 2.25 14.73 -1.84
C ALA A 79 3.51 15.12 -1.09
N GLU A 80 3.36 16.01 -0.12
CA GLU A 80 4.43 16.46 0.76
C GLU A 80 3.90 16.54 2.18
N GLY A 81 4.79 16.30 3.13
CA GLY A 81 4.53 16.56 4.54
C GLY A 81 5.56 15.85 5.39
N HIS A 82 5.26 15.78 6.69
CA HIS A 82 6.13 15.09 7.63
C HIS A 82 6.33 13.63 7.23
N GLY A 83 7.57 13.14 7.27
CA GLY A 83 7.95 11.80 6.80
C GLY A 83 7.09 10.70 7.41
N ASP A 84 6.90 10.73 8.72
CA ASP A 84 6.08 9.74 9.43
C ASP A 84 4.63 9.73 8.92
N THR A 85 4.08 10.91 8.59
CA THR A 85 2.71 11.03 8.07
C THR A 85 2.61 10.52 6.64
N VAL A 86 3.57 10.88 5.78
CA VAL A 86 3.61 10.46 4.37
C VAL A 86 3.76 8.95 4.27
N PHE A 87 4.68 8.35 5.04
CA PHE A 87 4.92 6.91 5.02
C PHE A 87 3.80 6.11 5.70
N ALA A 88 3.22 6.61 6.79
CA ALA A 88 2.05 5.96 7.41
C ALA A 88 0.84 5.90 6.48
N ASN A 89 0.71 6.87 5.56
CA ASN A 89 -0.41 6.95 4.60
C ASN A 89 -0.08 6.41 3.21
N GLU A 90 1.08 5.78 3.03
CA GLU A 90 1.56 5.37 1.70
C GLU A 90 0.60 4.42 0.98
N ASP A 91 -0.08 3.55 1.72
CA ASP A 91 -1.11 2.65 1.17
C ASP A 91 -2.33 3.40 0.62
N ASN A 92 -2.79 4.42 1.35
CA ASN A 92 -3.90 5.26 0.90
C ASN A 92 -3.51 6.08 -0.33
N LEU A 93 -2.28 6.62 -0.34
CA LEU A 93 -1.72 7.36 -1.48
C LEU A 93 -1.56 6.46 -2.72
N ALA A 94 -1.18 5.20 -2.53
CA ALA A 94 -1.11 4.22 -3.62
C ALA A 94 -2.48 3.92 -4.23
N ARG A 95 -3.49 3.64 -3.40
CA ARG A 95 -4.87 3.44 -3.88
C ARG A 95 -5.43 4.67 -4.60
N MET A 96 -5.11 5.87 -4.09
CA MET A 96 -5.49 7.13 -4.73
C MET A 96 -4.82 7.28 -6.09
N ALA A 97 -3.51 7.04 -6.19
CA ALA A 97 -2.78 7.15 -7.45
C ALA A 97 -3.32 6.19 -8.53
N GLU A 98 -3.66 4.95 -8.18
CA GLU A 98 -4.27 4.00 -9.11
C GLU A 98 -5.66 4.47 -9.57
N THR A 99 -6.47 5.02 -8.67
CA THR A 99 -7.81 5.55 -8.99
C THR A 99 -7.71 6.75 -9.92
N LEU A 100 -6.81 7.69 -9.62
CA LEU A 100 -6.54 8.86 -10.45
C LEU A 100 -6.09 8.45 -11.85
N LEU A 101 -5.18 7.46 -11.94
CA LEU A 101 -4.74 6.91 -13.22
C LEU A 101 -5.90 6.33 -14.03
N ALA A 102 -6.75 5.52 -13.42
CA ALA A 102 -7.89 4.88 -14.09
C ALA A 102 -8.90 5.90 -14.63
N GLN A 103 -9.04 7.05 -13.97
CA GLN A 103 -9.95 8.14 -14.36
C GLN A 103 -9.28 9.18 -15.28
N GLY A 104 -7.98 9.03 -15.57
CA GLY A 104 -7.21 10.02 -16.34
C GLY A 104 -7.00 11.35 -15.61
N LEU A 105 -7.11 11.35 -14.28
CA LEU A 105 -6.95 12.52 -13.42
C LEU A 105 -5.54 12.58 -12.83
N THR A 106 -5.14 13.77 -12.40
CA THR A 106 -3.87 13.98 -11.69
C THR A 106 -4.09 14.98 -10.56
N ILE A 107 -3.52 14.70 -9.39
CA ILE A 107 -3.47 15.65 -8.26
C ILE A 107 -2.01 16.02 -8.03
N ARG A 108 -1.73 17.31 -8.02
CA ARG A 108 -0.43 17.86 -7.67
C ARG A 108 -0.66 18.94 -6.64
N THR A 109 -0.10 18.77 -5.46
CA THR A 109 -0.09 19.87 -4.51
C THR A 109 0.86 20.94 -5.06
N GLN A 110 0.37 22.18 -5.20
CA GLN A 110 1.22 23.31 -5.55
C GLN A 110 1.96 23.73 -4.29
N PHE A 111 3.25 23.43 -4.23
CA PHE A 111 4.14 24.01 -3.24
C PHE A 111 4.80 25.21 -3.88
N ASN A 112 4.63 26.38 -3.28
CA ASN A 112 5.40 27.56 -3.66
C ASN A 112 6.84 27.31 -3.18
N ASP A 113 7.79 27.37 -4.11
CA ASP A 113 9.22 27.54 -3.78
C ASP A 113 9.46 28.85 -3.01
#